data_AF-A0A7W7RPA9-F1
#
_entry.id   AF-A0A7W7RPA9-F1
#
_cell.length_a   1.000
_cell.length_b   1.000
_cell.length_c   1.000
_cell.angle_alpha   90.00
_cell.angle_beta   90.00
_cell.angle_gamma   90.00
#
_symmetry.space_group_name_H-M   'P 1'
#
loop_
_entity.id
_entity.type
_entity.pdbx_description
1 polymer ?
#
loop_
_entity_poly.entity_id
_entity_poly.type
_entity_poly.pdbx_seq_one_letter_code
_entity_poly.pdbx_strand_id
1 'polypeptide(L)' 'MTNLKPPDGALYVVRWQSDKGDIKHRYFRRHHDAQRYADKLQSYGKTPGVYQSETAWRRVTS' A
#
# COMPACT_ATOMS: atom_id res chain seq x y z
N MET A 1 28.55 12.55 8.83
CA MET A 1 27.27 12.56 8.10
C MET A 1 26.63 11.20 8.26
N THR A 2 25.59 11.09 9.08
CA THR A 2 24.86 9.84 9.24
C THR A 2 24.04 9.63 7.98
N ASN A 3 24.50 8.76 7.09
CA ASN A 3 23.69 8.28 5.97
C ASN A 3 22.50 7.54 6.56
N LEU A 4 21.40 8.24 6.79
CA LEU A 4 20.09 7.66 7.03
C LEU A 4 19.71 6.92 5.75
N LYS A 5 20.16 5.67 5.59
CA LYS A 5 19.56 4.77 4.63
C LYS A 5 18.10 4.64 5.05
N PRO A 6 17.12 5.03 4.21
CA PRO A 6 15.74 4.68 4.52
C PRO A 6 15.72 3.14 4.69
N PRO A 7 15.09 2.62 5.76
CA PRO A 7 14.95 1.18 5.90
C PRO A 7 14.32 0.68 4.61
N ASP A 8 14.90 -0.34 3.96
CA ASP A 8 14.42 -0.91 2.69
C ASP A 8 12.90 -1.05 2.74
N GLY A 9 12.23 -0.05 2.19
CA GLY A 9 10.95 0.41 2.72
C GLY A 9 9.88 0.17 1.69
N ALA A 10 9.73 -1.08 1.26
CA ALA A 10 8.66 -1.46 0.36
C ALA A 10 7.32 -1.01 0.94
N LEU A 11 6.62 -0.16 0.21
CA LEU A 11 5.27 0.27 0.57
C LEU A 11 4.29 -0.61 -0.20
N TYR A 12 3.42 -1.31 0.52
CA TYR A 12 2.38 -2.12 -0.09
C TYR A 12 1.08 -1.31 -0.13
N VAL A 13 0.35 -1.40 -1.23
CA VAL A 13 -0.92 -0.71 -1.43
C VAL A 13 -1.97 -1.72 -1.82
N VAL A 14 -3.05 -1.79 -1.07
CA VAL A 14 -4.24 -2.53 -1.48
C VAL A 14 -5.17 -1.54 -2.19
N ARG A 15 -5.54 -1.79 -3.44
CA ARG A 15 -6.52 -1.00 -4.21
C ARG A 15 -7.76 -1.83 -4.51
N TRP A 16 -8.95 -1.23 -4.44
CA TRP A 16 -10.21 -1.90 -4.79
C TRP A 16 -11.26 -0.89 -5.26
N GLN A 17 -12.26 -1.36 -6.00
CA GLN A 17 -13.41 -0.56 -6.39
C GLN A 17 -14.46 -0.55 -5.27
N SER A 18 -14.95 0.63 -4.90
CA SER A 18 -16.05 0.77 -3.95
C SER A 18 -17.40 0.49 -4.61
N ASP A 19 -18.46 0.31 -3.81
CA ASP A 19 -19.83 0.11 -4.35
C ASP A 19 -20.32 1.28 -5.20
N LYS A 20 -19.73 2.47 -5.00
CA LYS A 20 -20.06 3.70 -5.73
C LYS A 20 -19.26 3.86 -7.02
N GLY A 21 -18.39 2.90 -7.36
CA GLY A 21 -17.52 2.94 -8.53
C GLY A 21 -16.17 3.62 -8.30
N ASP A 22 -15.97 4.33 -7.18
CA ASP A 22 -14.69 4.98 -6.87
C ASP A 22 -13.58 3.97 -6.58
N ILE A 23 -12.34 4.27 -6.97
CA ILE A 23 -11.16 3.49 -6.59
C ILE A 23 -10.67 3.92 -5.21
N LYS A 24 -10.66 2.98 -4.26
CA LYS A 24 -10.09 3.15 -2.91
C LYS A 24 -8.72 2.50 -2.84
N HIS A 25 -7.89 2.99 -1.93
CA HIS A 25 -6.58 2.42 -1.67
C HIS A 25 -6.18 2.55 -0.20
N ARG A 26 -5.34 1.63 0.29
CA ARG A 26 -4.79 1.63 1.66
C ARG A 26 -3.33 1.18 1.67
N TYR A 27 -2.50 1.92 2.39
CA TYR A 27 -1.06 1.69 2.49
C TYR A 27 -0.70 0.80 3.68
N PHE A 28 0.31 -0.05 3.49
CA PHE A 28 0.86 -0.97 4.48
C PHE A 28 2.39 -0.98 4.38
N ARG A 29 3.07 -1.17 5.52
CA ARG A 29 4.53 -1.31 5.56
C ARG A 29 5.00 -2.77 5.44
N ARG A 30 4.08 -3.73 5.53
CA ARG A 30 4.38 -5.17 5.51
C ARG A 30 3.45 -5.88 4.53
N HIS A 31 4.01 -6.80 3.75
CA HIS A 31 3.26 -7.54 2.72
C HIS A 31 2.10 -8.34 3.33
N HIS A 32 2.33 -9.07 4.43
CA HIS A 32 1.30 -9.92 5.03
C HIS A 32 0.11 -9.13 5.57
N ASP A 33 0.31 -7.90 6.06
CA ASP A 33 -0.78 -7.03 6.51
C ASP A 33 -1.63 -6.57 5.33
N ALA A 34 -1.00 -6.26 4.19
CA ALA A 34 -1.69 -5.93 2.95
C ALA A 34 -2.50 -7.12 2.44
N GLN A 35 -1.93 -8.33 2.44
CA GLN A 35 -2.62 -9.55 2.01
C GLN A 35 -3.82 -9.86 2.91
N ARG A 36 -3.64 -9.83 4.23
CA ARG A 36 -4.74 -10.05 5.19
C ARG A 36 -5.88 -9.06 4.99
N TYR A 37 -5.57 -7.81 4.66
CA TYR A 37 -6.60 -6.81 4.36
C TYR A 37 -7.28 -7.07 3.01
N ALA A 38 -6.54 -7.51 1.99
CA ALA A 38 -7.12 -7.93 0.71
C ALA A 38 -8.07 -9.12 0.90
N ASP A 39 -7.68 -10.15 1.66
CA ASP A 39 -8.55 -11.31 1.92
C ASP A 39 -9.84 -10.89 2.67
N LYS A 40 -9.71 -9.96 3.63
CA LYS A 40 -10.86 -9.36 4.31
C LYS A 40 -11.79 -8.64 3.33
N LEU A 41 -11.26 -7.88 2.38
CA LEU A 41 -12.05 -7.22 1.35
C LEU A 41 -12.74 -8.23 0.41
N GLN A 42 -12.06 -9.32 0.04
CA GLN A 42 -12.67 -10.41 -0.73
C GLN A 42 -13.85 -11.05 0.02
N SER A 43 -13.74 -11.25 1.34
CA SER A 43 -14.85 -11.76 2.16
C SER A 43 -16.08 -10.84 2.17
N TYR A 44 -15.93 -9.57 1.80
CA TYR A 44 -17.02 -8.60 1.62
C TYR A 44 -17.48 -8.47 0.16
N GLY A 45 -17.08 -9.39 -0.72
CA GLY A 45 -17.44 -9.37 -2.14
C GLY A 45 -16.71 -8.31 -2.96
N LYS A 46 -15.59 -7.77 -2.46
CA LYS A 46 -14.74 -6.83 -3.22
C LYS A 46 -13.69 -7.57 -4.01
N THR A 47 -13.21 -6.94 -5.08
CA THR A 47 -12.06 -7.42 -5.86
C THR A 47 -10.85 -6.50 -5.61
N PRO A 48 -10.05 -6.75 -4.56
CA PRO A 48 -8.84 -5.98 -4.29
C PRO A 48 -7.64 -6.50 -5.08
N GLY A 49 -6.70 -5.59 -5.38
CA GLY A 49 -5.34 -5.90 -5.84
C GLY A 49 -4.30 -5.36 -4.86
N VAL A 50 -3.25 -6.14 -4.61
CA VAL A 50 -2.09 -5.73 -3.80
C VAL A 50 -0.97 -5.30 -4.75
N TYR A 51 -0.42 -4.11 -4.51
CA TYR A 51 0.67 -3.52 -5.30
C TYR A 51 1.83 -3.22 -4.36
N GLN A 52 3.04 -3.32 -4.88
CA GLN A 52 4.25 -2.91 -4.17
C GLN A 52 4.82 -1.68 -4.87
N SER A 53 5.17 -0.66 -4.10
CA SER A 53 5.93 0.49 -4.56
C SER A 53 7.32 0.47 -3.93
N GLU A 54 8.33 0.68 -4.76
CA GLU A 54 9.67 1.01 -4.32
C GLU A 54 9.65 2.46 -3.84
N THR A 55 9.74 2.66 -2.53
CA THR A 55 9.65 4.00 -1.95
C THR A 55 10.95 4.76 -2.15
N ALA A 56 11.03 5.57 -3.20
CA ALA A 56 12.09 6.56 -3.36
C ALA A 56 11.71 7.84 -2.60
N TRP A 57 12.36 8.12 -1.48
CA TRP A 57 12.19 9.37 -0.76
C TRP A 57 12.81 10.52 -1.57
N ARG A 58 12.01 11.53 -1.94
CA ARG A 58 12.50 12.80 -2.49
C ARG A 58 12.41 13.88 -1.42
N ARG A 59 13.51 14.58 -1.17
CA ARG A 59 13.53 15.74 -0.27
C ARG A 59 12.70 16.87 -0.90
N VAL A 60 11.66 17.32 -0.21
CA VAL A 60 10.96 18.56 -0.57
C VAL A 60 11.68 19.70 0.14
N THR A 61 12.39 20.54 -0.60
CA THR A 61 12.91 21.82 -0.09
C THR A 61 11.90 22.90 -0.45
N SER A 62 11.36 23.56 0.58
CA SER A 62 10.64 24.84 0.44
C SER A 62 11.58 25.94 -0.02
#